data_AF-D6TI83-F1
#
_entry.id   AF-D6TI83-F1
#
_cell.length_a   1.000
_cell.length_b   1.000
_cell.length_c   1.000
_cell.angle_alpha   90.00
_cell.angle_beta   90.00
_cell.angle_gamma   90.00
#
_symmetry.space_group_name_H-M   'P 1'
#
loop_
_entity.id
_entity.type
_entity.pdbx_description
1 polymer ?
#
loop_
_entity_poly.entity_id
_entity_poly.type
_entity_poly.pdbx_seq_one_letter_code
_entity_poly.pdbx_strand_id
1 'polypeptide(L)'
;MREKRKKSHRPSGGNRRVDQVDNEEATFNPYLKAAILKVVENQVRNSDPPETQLALERLLGRGYSRKQAIEMIGSAVVEEIWAVMHDHKPFDRARFTTLLEQLG
;
A
#
# COMPACT_ATOMS: atom_id res chain seq x y z
N MET A 1 19.20 -4.65 60.26
CA MET A 1 20.46 -3.99 59.88
C MET A 1 20.81 -4.41 58.44
N ARG A 2 20.63 -3.46 57.50
CA ARG A 2 21.36 -3.22 56.23
C ARG A 2 21.57 -4.35 55.19
N GLU A 3 20.66 -4.31 54.23
CA GLU A 3 20.86 -4.27 52.77
C GLU A 3 22.30 -4.04 52.28
N LYS A 4 22.74 -4.84 51.31
CA LYS A 4 23.91 -4.55 50.47
C LYS A 4 23.58 -4.73 48.98
N ARG A 5 23.38 -3.60 48.30
CA ARG A 5 23.53 -3.45 46.84
C ARG A 5 25.01 -3.20 46.49
N LYS A 6 25.53 -3.88 45.46
CA LYS A 6 26.65 -3.42 44.60
C LYS A 6 26.42 -4.02 43.20
N LYS A 7 25.82 -3.27 42.28
CA LYS A 7 26.41 -2.49 41.16
C LYS A 7 27.04 -3.34 40.03
N SER A 8 26.29 -3.35 38.91
CA SER A 8 26.72 -2.99 37.54
C SER A 8 27.85 -3.75 36.85
N HIS A 9 27.50 -4.52 35.81
CA HIS A 9 28.15 -4.46 34.49
C HIS A 9 27.21 -4.94 33.37
N ARG A 10 26.85 -4.04 32.43
CA ARG A 10 26.57 -4.34 31.01
C ARG A 10 27.91 -4.18 30.27
N PRO A 11 28.22 -4.87 29.16
CA PRO A 11 27.44 -4.87 27.90
C PRO A 11 27.32 -6.30 27.29
N SER A 12 26.45 -6.61 26.33
CA SER A 12 26.50 -6.36 24.87
C SER A 12 25.48 -7.39 24.30
N GLY A 13 24.52 -7.08 23.44
CA GLY A 13 24.74 -6.90 22.00
C GLY A 13 24.71 -8.26 21.26
N GLY A 14 23.66 -8.49 20.46
CA GLY A 14 23.50 -9.64 19.54
C GLY A 14 22.94 -10.90 20.21
N ASN A 15 21.93 -11.62 19.74
CA ASN A 15 21.44 -11.78 18.38
C ASN A 15 19.94 -12.16 18.49
N ARG A 16 19.02 -11.21 18.26
CA ARG A 16 17.63 -11.57 18.00
C ARG A 16 17.62 -12.13 16.58
N ARG A 17 17.54 -13.46 16.46
CA ARG A 17 17.14 -14.13 15.23
C ARG A 17 15.75 -13.60 14.87
N VAL A 18 15.69 -12.63 13.97
CA VAL A 18 14.47 -12.21 13.28
C VAL A 18 14.57 -12.73 11.86
N ASP A 19 14.76 -14.05 11.74
CA ASP A 19 14.61 -14.75 10.47
C ASP A 19 13.35 -15.64 10.57
N GLN A 20 12.25 -15.04 11.04
CA GLN A 20 10.93 -15.59 10.75
C GLN A 20 10.57 -15.07 9.36
N VAL A 21 10.93 -15.88 8.37
CA VAL A 21 10.37 -15.81 7.02
C VAL A 21 8.89 -16.09 7.16
N ASP A 22 8.10 -15.01 7.18
CA ASP A 22 6.64 -15.07 7.10
C ASP A 22 6.25 -15.57 5.70
N ASN A 23 6.29 -16.89 5.51
CA ASN A 23 5.58 -17.56 4.44
C ASN A 23 4.09 -17.62 4.82
N GLU A 24 3.45 -16.46 4.88
CA GLU A 24 1.99 -16.39 4.79
C GLU A 24 1.65 -16.56 3.31
N GLU A 25 0.98 -17.67 2.94
CA GLU A 25 0.20 -17.70 1.72
C GLU A 25 -0.67 -16.44 1.73
N ALA A 26 -0.40 -15.49 0.83
CA ALA A 26 -1.16 -14.25 0.75
C ALA A 26 -2.60 -14.58 0.36
N THR A 27 -3.43 -14.88 1.36
CA THR A 27 -4.82 -15.24 1.16
C THR A 27 -5.59 -14.00 0.72
N PHE A 28 -6.45 -14.18 -0.29
CA PHE A 28 -7.29 -13.12 -0.80
C PHE A 28 -8.21 -12.57 0.31
N ASN A 29 -8.10 -11.27 0.62
CA ASN A 29 -8.97 -10.60 1.57
C ASN A 29 -10.07 -9.79 0.83
N PRO A 30 -11.34 -10.25 0.83
CA PRO A 30 -12.42 -9.57 0.11
C PRO A 30 -12.75 -8.19 0.67
N TYR A 31 -12.61 -7.98 1.99
CA TYR A 31 -12.88 -6.70 2.63
C TYR A 31 -11.82 -5.66 2.24
N LEU A 32 -10.54 -6.08 2.18
CA LEU A 32 -9.46 -5.22 1.73
C LEU A 32 -9.66 -4.81 0.27
N LYS A 33 -9.99 -5.77 -0.62
CA LYS A 33 -10.33 -5.46 -2.01
C LYS A 33 -11.48 -4.45 -2.09
N ALA A 34 -12.58 -4.69 -1.37
CA ALA A 34 -13.72 -3.78 -1.37
C ALA A 34 -13.35 -2.36 -0.89
N ALA A 35 -12.50 -2.24 0.14
CA ALA A 35 -12.00 -0.96 0.62
C ALA A 35 -11.18 -0.21 -0.45
N ILE A 36 -10.25 -0.91 -1.13
CA ILE A 36 -9.44 -0.33 -2.22
C ILE A 36 -10.33 0.15 -3.36
N LEU A 37 -11.28 -0.67 -3.82
CA LEU A 37 -12.19 -0.28 -4.90
C LEU A 37 -13.07 0.90 -4.48
N LYS A 38 -13.46 0.98 -3.20
CA LYS A 38 -14.20 2.14 -2.67
C LYS A 38 -13.37 3.41 -2.69
N VAL A 39 -12.06 3.34 -2.43
CA VAL A 39 -11.15 4.48 -2.57
C VAL A 39 -11.16 4.98 -4.01
N VAL A 40 -10.98 4.09 -4.98
CA VAL A 40 -11.00 4.46 -6.42
C VAL A 40 -12.33 5.11 -6.80
N GLU A 41 -13.45 4.52 -6.43
CA GLU A 41 -14.78 5.09 -6.73
C GLU A 41 -14.99 6.46 -6.06
N ASN A 42 -14.39 6.69 -4.88
CA ASN A 42 -14.42 8.00 -4.24
C ASN A 42 -13.56 9.03 -4.99
N GLN A 43 -12.38 8.65 -5.46
CA GLN A 43 -11.49 9.52 -6.24
C GLN A 43 -12.13 9.91 -7.58
N VAL A 44 -12.72 8.95 -8.29
CA VAL A 44 -13.51 9.17 -9.51
C VAL A 44 -14.67 10.14 -9.24
N ARG A 45 -15.51 9.84 -8.25
CA ARG A 45 -16.70 10.65 -7.93
C ARG A 45 -16.33 12.09 -7.57
N ASN A 46 -15.25 12.27 -6.84
CA ASN A 46 -14.81 13.59 -6.38
C ASN A 46 -13.87 14.27 -7.38
N SER A 47 -13.45 13.57 -8.45
CA SER A 47 -12.39 14.01 -9.37
C SER A 47 -11.12 14.45 -8.64
N ASP A 48 -10.76 13.71 -7.59
CA ASP A 48 -9.60 14.01 -6.74
C ASP A 48 -8.84 12.70 -6.38
N PRO A 49 -7.67 12.45 -7.00
CA PRO A 49 -7.03 13.29 -8.01
C PRO A 49 -7.73 13.16 -9.39
N PRO A 50 -7.77 14.21 -10.23
CA PRO A 50 -8.39 14.17 -11.56
C PRO A 50 -7.75 13.12 -12.49
N GLU A 51 -6.47 12.79 -12.26
CA GLU A 51 -5.74 11.75 -12.97
C GLU A 51 -6.41 10.37 -12.87
N THR A 52 -7.08 10.07 -11.75
CA THR A 52 -7.86 8.83 -11.57
C THR A 52 -9.06 8.77 -12.53
N GLN A 53 -9.77 9.89 -12.70
CA GLN A 53 -10.90 9.99 -13.63
C GLN A 53 -10.41 9.85 -15.09
N LEU A 54 -9.31 10.52 -15.44
CA LEU A 54 -8.70 10.43 -16.77
C LEU A 54 -8.22 9.01 -17.11
N ALA A 55 -7.64 8.31 -16.14
CA ALA A 55 -7.22 6.91 -16.32
C ALA A 55 -8.43 6.00 -16.59
N LEU A 56 -9.52 6.18 -15.83
CA LEU A 56 -10.76 5.44 -16.05
C LEU A 56 -11.32 5.67 -17.45
N GLU A 57 -11.45 6.93 -17.88
CA GLU A 57 -11.94 7.28 -19.22
C GLU A 57 -11.07 6.66 -20.33
N ARG A 58 -9.74 6.72 -20.18
CA ARG A 58 -8.81 6.09 -21.12
C ARG A 58 -8.99 4.58 -21.20
N LEU A 59 -9.11 3.90 -20.07
CA LEU A 59 -9.31 2.44 -20.01
C LEU A 59 -10.65 2.03 -20.62
N LEU A 60 -11.72 2.79 -20.37
CA LEU A 60 -13.01 2.56 -21.02
C LEU A 60 -12.90 2.76 -22.54
N GLY A 61 -12.20 3.79 -23.01
CA GLY A 61 -11.94 4.03 -24.42
C GLY A 61 -11.11 2.94 -25.10
N ARG A 62 -10.30 2.19 -24.34
CA ARG A 62 -9.55 1.01 -24.80
C ARG A 62 -10.37 -0.30 -24.79
N GLY A 63 -11.63 -0.26 -24.33
CA GLY A 63 -12.55 -1.40 -24.36
C GLY A 63 -12.59 -2.24 -23.08
N TYR A 64 -11.91 -1.81 -22.00
CA TYR A 64 -12.06 -2.46 -20.70
C TYR A 64 -13.45 -2.19 -20.12
N SER A 65 -14.04 -3.18 -19.45
CA SER A 65 -15.26 -2.91 -18.66
C SER A 65 -14.95 -1.98 -17.49
N ARG A 66 -15.95 -1.22 -17.01
CA ARG A 66 -15.78 -0.36 -15.82
C ARG A 66 -15.21 -1.13 -14.63
N LYS A 67 -15.70 -2.35 -14.38
CA LYS A 67 -15.20 -3.19 -13.31
C LYS A 67 -13.70 -3.47 -13.46
N GLN A 68 -13.26 -3.90 -14.64
CA GLN A 68 -11.84 -4.16 -14.91
C GLN A 68 -11.01 -2.87 -14.76
N ALA A 69 -11.49 -1.75 -15.30
CA ALA A 69 -10.79 -0.47 -15.21
C ALA A 69 -10.62 -0.01 -13.74
N ILE A 70 -11.65 -0.13 -12.90
CA ILE A 70 -11.58 0.20 -11.48
C ILE A 70 -10.64 -0.76 -10.72
N GLU A 71 -10.61 -2.05 -11.09
CA GLU A 71 -9.66 -3.02 -10.53
C GLU A 71 -8.21 -2.70 -10.93
N MET A 72 -7.96 -2.28 -12.18
CA MET A 72 -6.65 -1.85 -12.66
C MET A 72 -6.17 -0.57 -11.98
N ILE A 73 -7.04 0.42 -11.80
CA ILE A 73 -6.70 1.62 -11.02
C ILE A 73 -6.45 1.26 -9.56
N GLY A 74 -7.19 0.27 -9.03
CA GLY A 74 -6.98 -0.28 -7.69
C GLY A 74 -5.57 -0.82 -7.49
N SER A 75 -4.92 -1.41 -8.50
CA SER A 75 -3.53 -1.87 -8.36
C SER A 75 -2.56 -0.70 -8.18
N ALA A 76 -2.76 0.42 -8.88
CA ALA A 76 -1.96 1.63 -8.67
C ALA A 76 -2.11 2.19 -7.25
N VAL A 77 -3.31 2.11 -6.66
CA VAL A 77 -3.55 2.50 -5.26
C VAL A 77 -2.82 1.56 -4.30
N VAL A 78 -2.80 0.26 -4.57
CA VAL A 78 -2.08 -0.73 -3.74
C VAL A 78 -0.57 -0.47 -3.76
N GLU A 79 0.01 -0.16 -4.92
CA GLU A 79 1.44 0.20 -5.02
C GLU A 79 1.80 1.41 -4.16
N GLU A 80 0.95 2.45 -4.12
CA GLU A 80 1.16 3.60 -3.24
C GLU A 80 0.99 3.25 -1.76
N ILE A 81 -0.01 2.43 -1.42
CA ILE A 81 -0.17 1.94 -0.05
C ILE A 81 1.07 1.14 0.39
N TRP A 82 1.62 0.30 -0.49
CA TRP A 82 2.84 -0.45 -0.23
C TRP A 82 4.03 0.48 -0.01
N ALA A 83 4.25 1.45 -0.89
CA ALA A 83 5.32 2.44 -0.73
C ALA A 83 5.20 3.22 0.60
N VAL A 84 3.98 3.56 1.02
CA VAL A 84 3.74 4.26 2.28
C VAL A 84 3.95 3.38 3.50
N MET A 85 3.40 2.17 3.49
CA MET A 85 3.37 1.30 4.67
C MET A 85 4.65 0.47 4.83
N HIS A 86 5.16 -0.09 3.73
CA HIS A 86 6.33 -0.97 3.73
C HIS A 86 7.64 -0.18 3.58
N ASP A 87 7.73 0.70 2.58
CA ASP A 87 8.96 1.47 2.32
C ASP A 87 9.09 2.73 3.20
N HIS A 88 8.05 3.06 3.99
CA HIS A 88 7.98 4.30 4.78
C HIS A 88 8.20 5.58 3.96
N LYS A 89 7.83 5.57 2.67
CA LYS A 89 7.89 6.76 1.81
C LYS A 89 6.59 7.56 1.95
N PRO A 90 6.63 8.90 1.85
CA PRO A 90 5.39 9.66 1.75
C PRO A 90 4.64 9.27 0.45
N PHE A 91 3.32 9.45 0.46
CA PHE A 91 2.53 9.42 -0.77
C PHE A 91 3.14 10.42 -1.76
N ASP A 92 3.31 9.97 -3.01
CA ASP A 92 3.87 10.78 -4.07
C ASP A 92 2.91 10.80 -5.25
N ARG A 93 2.32 11.97 -5.49
CA ARG A 93 1.35 12.15 -6.57
C ARG A 93 1.96 11.87 -7.95
N ALA A 94 3.22 12.23 -8.19
CA ALA A 94 3.85 12.01 -9.48
C ALA A 94 4.08 10.52 -9.75
N ARG A 95 4.48 9.77 -8.71
CA ARG A 95 4.58 8.31 -8.77
C ARG A 95 3.22 7.67 -9.02
N PHE A 96 2.19 8.09 -8.28
CA PHE A 96 0.83 7.61 -8.49
C PHE A 96 0.33 7.87 -9.92
N THR A 97 0.49 9.09 -10.43
CA THR A 97 0.12 9.43 -11.81
C THR A 97 0.88 8.59 -12.84
N THR A 98 2.18 8.34 -12.62
CA THR A 98 2.98 7.47 -13.49
C THR A 98 2.43 6.03 -13.52
N LEU A 99 2.07 5.49 -12.35
CA LEU A 99 1.43 4.17 -12.26
C LEU A 99 0.11 4.14 -13.03
N LEU A 100 -0.71 5.19 -12.90
CA LEU A 100 -1.96 5.30 -13.65
C LEU A 100 -1.73 5.35 -15.14
N GLU A 101 -0.74 6.08 -15.65
CA GLU A 101 -0.42 6.20 -17.08
C GLU A 101 0.00 4.86 -17.72
N GLN A 102 0.65 4.00 -16.94
CA GLN A 102 1.08 2.67 -17.39
C GLN A 102 -0.06 1.64 -17.47
N LEU A 103 -1.27 1.98 -17.03
CA LEU A 103 -2.42 1.09 -17.10
C LEU A 103 -2.99 0.98 -18.53
N GLY A 104 -3.12 -0.27 -18.99
CA GLY A 104 -3.83 -0.69 -20.20
C GLY A 104 -3.07 -0.43 -21.49
#